data_AF-A0A6A3BS07-F1
#
_entry.id   AF-A0A6A3BS07-F1
#
_cell.length_a   1.000
_cell.length_b   1.000
_cell.length_c   1.000
_cell.angle_alpha   90.00
_cell.angle_beta   90.00
_cell.angle_gamma   90.00
#
_symmetry.space_group_name_H-M   'P 1'
#
loop_
_entity.id
_entity.type
_entity.pdbx_description
1 polymer ?
#
loop_
_entity_poly.entity_id
_entity_poly.type
_entity_poly.pdbx_seq_one_letter_code
_entity_poly.pdbx_strand_id
1 'polypeptide(L)'
;METHPPSKTFLTRLNSAVANSRVGKRFKLTERNSTFTTELRAGTATFLTMAYILAVNASILAESGGPCGVSDCVPLCSDPSVPLSNCTGSSVRVVQPDSSCKFDPVNPGYASCLEKVRKDLIVATVASSLIGCLIMGTFANLPLALAPGMGTNAYFAYTVVGFHGSGNVSYKSALAAVFLEGLIFLFISAVGFRAKLAKLIPKPVRISSSAGIGLFLSFIGLQNNQGIGLIGYNPSTLVTLGGCPSSSRVSVAPVLAAANGSFSKIPGGTISSDIFCLRDRMENPTLWLGIVGFVIIAYCLVKNIKGAMIYGIVFVTAVSWFRDTKVTAFPNTVAGNSAHDYFTKVVDIHLIQSTAGALSFSSMGKGSFWEALVTFLYVDILDTTGTLYSMSRFAGFTDQNGNFEGQYFAFMSDATSIVVGSLLGTSPVTTFIESSTGIREGGRTGLTALTVAGYFFLAFFFTPLLASIPAWAVGPPLILVGVLMMRAVVEIEWDDMRQAIPGFVTLILMPLTYSIAYGLIGGIGTYMVLHVGDWATEQLVAIGVVKRRGNAVNGAHEQAIADESGKAVELDHV
;
A
#
# COMPACT_ATOMS: atom_id res chain seq x y z
N MET A 1 -48.54 -29.03 -27.44
CA MET A 1 -47.27 -29.45 -26.81
C MET A 1 -46.91 -28.37 -25.82
N GLU A 2 -47.31 -28.55 -24.55
CA GLU A 2 -47.04 -27.60 -23.48
C GLU A 2 -45.53 -27.53 -23.25
N THR A 3 -44.96 -26.34 -23.43
CA THR A 3 -43.56 -26.08 -23.13
C THR A 3 -43.41 -25.96 -21.61
N HIS A 4 -43.01 -27.04 -20.96
CA HIS A 4 -42.55 -26.98 -19.57
C HIS A 4 -41.47 -25.90 -19.44
N PRO A 5 -41.60 -24.94 -18.50
CA PRO A 5 -40.54 -23.96 -18.28
C PRO A 5 -39.26 -24.71 -17.83
N PRO A 6 -38.07 -24.32 -18.31
CA PRO A 6 -36.83 -25.01 -17.97
C PRO A 6 -36.67 -25.03 -16.45
N SER A 7 -36.32 -26.18 -15.88
CA SER A 7 -36.12 -26.31 -14.44
C SER A 7 -35.07 -25.30 -14.00
N LYS A 8 -35.48 -24.27 -13.24
CA LYS A 8 -34.55 -23.26 -12.72
C LYS A 8 -33.41 -23.97 -11.97
N THR A 9 -32.18 -23.82 -12.48
CA THR A 9 -30.94 -24.32 -11.86
C THR A 9 -30.91 -23.91 -10.39
N PHE A 10 -30.32 -24.73 -9.51
CA PHE A 10 -30.25 -24.47 -8.07
C PHE A 10 -29.76 -23.05 -7.75
N LEU A 11 -28.74 -22.57 -8.47
CA LEU A 11 -28.21 -21.20 -8.35
C LEU A 11 -29.26 -20.13 -8.65
N THR A 12 -30.09 -20.33 -9.68
CA THR A 12 -31.17 -19.40 -10.07
C THR A 12 -32.27 -19.32 -9.01
N ARG A 13 -32.59 -20.47 -8.38
CA ARG A 13 -33.53 -20.51 -7.25
C ARG A 13 -32.98 -19.78 -6.03
N LEU A 14 -31.72 -20.04 -5.67
CA LEU A 14 -31.05 -19.38 -4.54
C LEU A 14 -30.95 -17.86 -4.76
N ASN A 15 -30.54 -17.43 -5.94
CA ASN A 15 -30.48 -16.01 -6.30
C ASN A 15 -31.86 -15.33 -6.20
N SER A 16 -32.91 -15.98 -6.72
CA SER A 16 -34.27 -15.43 -6.64
C SER A 16 -34.79 -15.39 -5.20
N ALA A 17 -34.50 -16.41 -4.39
CA ALA A 17 -34.89 -16.47 -2.99
C ALA A 17 -34.20 -15.37 -2.16
N VAL A 18 -32.90 -15.19 -2.35
CA VAL A 18 -32.13 -14.16 -1.63
C VAL A 18 -32.53 -12.75 -2.10
N ALA A 19 -32.75 -12.53 -3.39
CA ALA A 19 -33.18 -11.23 -3.92
C ALA A 19 -34.52 -10.77 -3.31
N ASN A 20 -35.47 -11.69 -3.12
CA ASN A 20 -36.78 -11.39 -2.52
C ASN A 20 -36.75 -11.33 -0.98
N SER A 21 -35.67 -11.81 -0.36
CA SER A 21 -35.50 -11.80 1.10
C SER A 21 -35.23 -10.39 1.65
N ARG A 22 -35.26 -10.26 2.99
CA ARG A 22 -34.85 -9.02 3.68
C ARG A 22 -33.42 -8.61 3.33
N VAL A 23 -32.52 -9.57 3.12
CA VAL A 23 -31.13 -9.30 2.73
C VAL A 23 -31.09 -8.68 1.33
N GLY A 24 -31.75 -9.28 0.34
CA GLY A 24 -31.76 -8.75 -1.02
C GLY A 24 -32.34 -7.34 -1.13
N LYS A 25 -33.39 -7.05 -0.35
CA LYS A 25 -33.95 -5.69 -0.24
C LYS A 25 -33.00 -4.70 0.45
N ARG A 26 -32.33 -5.10 1.55
CA ARG A 26 -31.38 -4.24 2.27
C ARG A 26 -30.17 -3.84 1.42
N PHE A 27 -29.64 -4.79 0.63
CA PHE A 27 -28.47 -4.59 -0.23
C PHE A 27 -28.83 -4.08 -1.63
N LYS A 28 -30.12 -3.90 -1.93
CA LYS A 28 -30.63 -3.42 -3.22
C LYS A 28 -30.16 -4.27 -4.41
N LEU A 29 -30.12 -5.60 -4.26
CA LEU A 29 -29.59 -6.52 -5.28
C LEU A 29 -30.27 -6.34 -6.65
N THR A 30 -31.61 -6.30 -6.66
CA THR A 30 -32.39 -6.13 -7.89
C THR A 30 -32.21 -4.74 -8.51
N GLU A 31 -32.21 -3.68 -7.70
CA GLU A 31 -32.03 -2.29 -8.17
C GLU A 31 -30.63 -2.07 -8.77
N ARG A 32 -29.61 -2.75 -8.23
CA ARG A 32 -28.22 -2.65 -8.70
C ARG A 32 -27.87 -3.67 -9.78
N ASN A 33 -28.84 -4.43 -10.29
CA ASN A 33 -28.65 -5.46 -11.31
C ASN A 33 -27.56 -6.49 -10.93
N SER A 34 -27.57 -6.96 -9.67
CA SER A 34 -26.62 -7.96 -9.16
C SER A 34 -27.34 -9.15 -8.53
N THR A 35 -26.62 -10.26 -8.36
CA THR A 35 -27.13 -11.49 -7.74
C THR A 35 -26.27 -11.93 -6.57
N PHE A 36 -26.85 -12.67 -5.62
CA PHE A 36 -26.12 -13.17 -4.45
C PHE A 36 -24.85 -13.94 -4.83
N THR A 37 -24.93 -14.82 -5.84
CA THR A 37 -23.76 -15.57 -6.31
C THR A 37 -22.72 -14.70 -6.99
N THR A 38 -23.14 -13.64 -7.69
CA THR A 38 -22.22 -12.68 -8.31
C THR A 38 -21.45 -11.92 -7.25
N GLU A 39 -22.12 -11.45 -6.20
CA GLU A 39 -21.49 -10.74 -5.09
C GLU A 39 -20.51 -11.62 -4.32
N LEU A 40 -20.86 -12.90 -4.07
CA LEU A 40 -19.94 -13.85 -3.43
C LEU A 40 -18.69 -14.05 -4.30
N ARG A 41 -18.87 -14.27 -5.61
CA ARG A 41 -17.75 -14.45 -6.55
C ARG A 41 -16.89 -13.18 -6.67
N ALA A 42 -17.51 -12.01 -6.69
CA ALA A 42 -16.84 -10.73 -6.68
C ALA A 42 -16.02 -10.54 -5.40
N GLY A 43 -16.59 -10.87 -4.24
CA GLY A 43 -15.90 -10.80 -2.95
C GLY A 43 -14.72 -11.77 -2.88
N THR A 44 -14.88 -12.99 -3.39
CA THR A 44 -13.75 -13.92 -3.56
C THR A 44 -12.66 -13.32 -4.45
N ALA A 45 -13.01 -12.75 -5.61
CA ALA A 45 -12.03 -12.14 -6.51
C ALA A 45 -11.30 -10.95 -5.86
N THR A 46 -12.01 -10.08 -5.14
CA THR A 46 -11.42 -8.98 -4.39
C THR A 46 -10.50 -9.49 -3.29
N PHE A 47 -10.94 -10.46 -2.48
CA PHE A 47 -10.09 -11.01 -1.41
C PHE A 47 -8.83 -11.65 -1.99
N LEU A 48 -8.97 -12.45 -3.05
CA LEU A 48 -7.84 -13.14 -3.66
C LEU A 48 -6.83 -12.13 -4.25
N THR A 49 -7.28 -11.00 -4.78
CA THR A 49 -6.37 -9.98 -5.32
C THR A 49 -5.69 -9.15 -4.24
N MET A 50 -6.30 -9.00 -3.06
CA MET A 50 -5.72 -8.26 -1.94
C MET A 50 -5.01 -9.15 -0.88
N ALA A 51 -5.14 -10.47 -0.94
CA ALA A 51 -4.64 -11.39 0.10
C ALA A 51 -3.15 -11.22 0.42
N TYR A 52 -2.38 -10.72 -0.55
CA TYR A 52 -0.96 -10.41 -0.38
C TYR A 52 -0.71 -9.40 0.76
N ILE A 53 -1.67 -8.50 1.07
CA ILE A 53 -1.56 -7.48 2.12
C ILE A 53 -1.26 -8.06 3.49
N LEU A 54 -1.72 -9.29 3.75
CA LEU A 54 -1.51 -9.99 5.01
C LEU A 54 -0.01 -10.16 5.30
N ALA A 55 0.79 -10.42 4.27
CA ALA A 55 2.24 -10.56 4.39
C ALA A 55 2.97 -9.21 4.22
N VAL A 56 2.55 -8.38 3.25
CA VAL A 56 3.27 -7.13 2.94
C VAL A 56 3.19 -6.15 4.09
N ASN A 57 2.00 -5.95 4.64
CA ASN A 57 1.78 -4.93 5.66
C ASN A 57 2.65 -5.19 6.89
N ALA A 58 2.68 -6.44 7.34
CA ALA A 58 3.52 -6.89 8.44
C ALA A 58 5.02 -6.78 8.12
N SER A 59 5.43 -7.08 6.88
CA SER A 59 6.83 -6.99 6.45
C SER A 59 7.35 -5.55 6.47
N ILE A 60 6.58 -4.61 5.92
CA ILE A 60 6.94 -3.18 5.89
C ILE A 60 6.92 -2.58 7.31
N LEU A 61 5.87 -2.84 8.09
CA LEU A 61 5.77 -2.27 9.44
C LEU A 61 6.83 -2.85 10.39
N ALA A 62 7.23 -4.11 10.25
CA ALA A 62 8.29 -4.68 11.08
C ALA A 62 9.65 -3.99 10.86
N GLU A 63 9.93 -3.47 9.66
CA GLU A 63 11.18 -2.74 9.38
C GLU A 63 11.27 -1.39 10.10
N SER A 64 10.14 -0.83 10.54
CA SER A 64 10.15 0.33 11.43
C SER A 64 10.74 0.01 12.81
N GLY A 65 10.97 -1.26 13.13
CA GLY A 65 11.36 -1.73 14.45
C GLY A 65 10.17 -2.04 15.35
N GLY A 66 8.95 -1.62 14.98
CA GLY A 66 7.76 -1.81 15.79
C GLY A 66 7.92 -1.23 17.21
N PRO A 67 7.30 -1.84 18.23
CA PRO A 67 7.55 -1.50 19.63
C PRO A 67 8.93 -1.97 20.16
N CYS A 68 9.75 -2.67 19.38
CA CYS A 68 11.03 -3.23 19.85
C CYS A 68 12.08 -2.15 20.09
N GLY A 69 12.85 -2.33 21.16
CA GLY A 69 13.90 -1.40 21.59
C GLY A 69 15.21 -2.09 21.91
N VAL A 70 16.16 -1.31 22.46
CA VAL A 70 17.44 -1.84 22.96
C VAL A 70 17.24 -2.78 24.14
N SER A 71 16.13 -2.65 24.87
CA SER A 71 15.73 -3.54 25.96
C SER A 71 15.48 -4.99 25.53
N ASP A 72 15.17 -5.22 24.25
CA ASP A 72 14.90 -6.55 23.71
C ASP A 72 16.18 -7.24 23.20
N CYS A 73 17.29 -6.51 23.17
CA CYS A 73 18.59 -7.07 22.79
C CYS A 73 19.17 -7.90 23.94
N VAL A 74 19.75 -9.05 23.60
CA VAL A 74 20.44 -9.91 24.57
C VAL A 74 21.93 -9.55 24.63
N PRO A 75 22.59 -9.63 25.80
CA PRO A 75 24.04 -9.47 25.89
C PRO A 75 24.74 -10.56 25.07
N LEU A 76 25.82 -10.18 24.39
CA LEU A 76 26.61 -11.09 23.55
C LEU A 76 28.07 -11.09 23.99
N CYS A 77 28.79 -12.17 23.69
CA CYS A 77 30.23 -12.21 23.87
C CYS A 77 30.93 -11.47 22.72
N SER A 78 32.10 -10.87 22.97
CA SER A 78 32.86 -10.16 21.92
C SER A 78 33.32 -11.07 20.78
N ASP A 79 33.38 -12.39 21.03
CA ASP A 79 33.49 -13.41 19.99
C ASP A 79 32.10 -14.06 19.78
N PRO A 80 31.48 -13.92 18.59
CA PRO A 80 30.17 -14.51 18.27
C PRO A 80 30.13 -16.04 18.34
N SER A 81 31.28 -16.71 18.28
CA SER A 81 31.37 -18.17 18.33
C SER A 81 31.33 -18.73 19.77
N VAL A 82 31.45 -17.85 20.77
CA VAL A 82 31.51 -18.23 22.19
C VAL A 82 30.16 -17.98 22.87
N PRO A 83 29.50 -19.00 23.45
CA PRO A 83 28.28 -18.84 24.22
C PRO A 83 28.51 -17.94 25.44
N LEU A 84 27.49 -17.18 25.85
CA LEU A 84 27.56 -16.24 26.98
C LEU A 84 28.04 -16.91 28.28
N SER A 85 27.70 -18.19 28.48
CA SER A 85 28.11 -19.00 29.64
C SER A 85 29.64 -19.20 29.74
N ASN A 86 30.33 -19.18 28.60
CA ASN A 86 31.78 -19.39 28.49
C ASN A 86 32.53 -18.08 28.18
N CYS A 87 31.86 -16.94 28.28
CA CYS A 87 32.43 -15.61 28.04
C CYS A 87 33.25 -15.12 29.26
N THR A 88 34.19 -15.95 29.72
CA THR A 88 34.98 -15.74 30.93
C THR A 88 36.46 -16.00 30.61
N GLY A 89 37.06 -15.13 29.80
CA GLY A 89 38.48 -15.19 29.43
C GLY A 89 39.12 -13.82 29.33
N SER A 90 40.44 -13.75 29.43
CA SER A 90 41.21 -12.49 29.34
C SER A 90 41.18 -11.83 27.95
N SER A 91 40.74 -12.55 26.92
CA SER A 91 40.62 -12.08 25.53
C SER A 91 39.19 -11.82 25.06
N VAL A 92 38.16 -12.15 25.86
CA VAL A 92 36.75 -12.09 25.45
C VAL A 92 35.91 -11.42 26.54
N ARG A 93 35.09 -10.44 26.16
CA ARG A 93 34.28 -9.64 27.09
C ARG A 93 32.80 -9.71 26.74
N VAL A 94 31.95 -9.62 27.77
CA VAL A 94 30.50 -9.44 27.57
C VAL A 94 30.24 -8.02 27.08
N VAL A 95 29.61 -7.91 25.91
CA VAL A 95 29.18 -6.66 25.30
C VAL A 95 27.72 -6.44 25.68
N GLN A 96 27.47 -5.36 26.43
CA GLN A 96 26.11 -4.92 26.74
C GLN A 96 25.46 -4.31 25.50
N PRO A 97 24.16 -4.54 25.28
CA PRO A 97 23.46 -4.04 24.11
C PRO A 97 23.37 -2.50 24.15
N ASP A 98 23.75 -1.89 23.05
CA ASP A 98 23.61 -0.45 22.78
C ASP A 98 22.66 -0.24 21.58
N SER A 99 22.46 1.01 21.15
CA SER A 99 21.59 1.30 19.99
C SER A 99 22.04 0.64 18.69
N SER A 100 23.30 0.18 18.60
CA SER A 100 23.81 -0.53 17.42
C SER A 100 23.22 -1.94 17.30
N CYS A 101 22.68 -2.52 18.39
CA CYS A 101 22.12 -3.87 18.40
C CYS A 101 20.92 -4.08 17.45
N LYS A 102 20.30 -2.99 17.01
CA LYS A 102 19.17 -2.99 16.08
C LYS A 102 19.58 -3.17 14.62
N PHE A 103 20.83 -2.87 14.27
CA PHE A 103 21.34 -2.83 12.91
C PHE A 103 22.28 -3.99 12.63
N ASP A 104 22.58 -4.23 11.36
CA ASP A 104 23.37 -5.40 10.97
C ASP A 104 24.81 -5.35 11.50
N PRO A 105 25.32 -6.47 12.08
CA PRO A 105 24.61 -7.75 12.31
C PRO A 105 23.59 -7.67 13.46
N VAL A 106 22.32 -7.94 13.15
CA VAL A 106 21.20 -7.75 14.09
C VAL A 106 21.30 -8.69 15.29
N ASN A 107 21.08 -8.16 16.49
CA ASN A 107 21.10 -8.93 17.72
C ASN A 107 19.99 -10.02 17.73
N PRO A 108 20.28 -11.27 18.15
CA PRO A 108 19.29 -12.35 18.15
C PRO A 108 18.03 -12.07 18.98
N GLY A 109 18.15 -11.35 20.10
CA GLY A 109 17.02 -10.96 20.94
C GLY A 109 16.09 -9.97 20.22
N TYR A 110 16.69 -8.97 19.57
CA TYR A 110 15.95 -7.99 18.79
C TYR A 110 15.29 -8.62 17.56
N ALA A 111 15.99 -9.53 16.85
CA ALA A 111 15.41 -10.29 15.75
C ALA A 111 14.20 -11.14 16.19
N SER A 112 14.26 -11.74 17.38
CA SER A 112 13.13 -12.48 17.96
C SER A 112 11.94 -11.56 18.28
N CYS A 113 12.20 -10.35 18.79
CA CYS A 113 11.16 -9.33 19.00
C CYS A 113 10.51 -8.93 17.66
N LEU A 114 11.31 -8.68 16.62
CA LEU A 114 10.79 -8.35 15.29
C LEU A 114 9.91 -9.46 14.71
N GLU A 115 10.31 -10.73 14.84
CA GLU A 115 9.50 -11.87 14.42
C GLU A 115 8.15 -11.93 15.15
N LYS A 116 8.15 -11.61 16.45
CA LYS A 116 6.92 -11.52 17.24
C LYS A 116 6.03 -10.37 16.76
N VAL A 117 6.60 -9.20 16.53
CA VAL A 117 5.89 -8.03 15.99
C VAL A 117 5.32 -8.32 14.61
N ARG A 118 6.08 -8.96 13.72
CA ARG A 118 5.61 -9.38 12.39
C ARG A 118 4.36 -10.25 12.50
N LYS A 119 4.34 -11.23 13.41
CA LYS A 119 3.17 -12.09 13.66
C LYS A 119 1.98 -11.30 14.22
N ASP A 120 2.20 -10.43 15.20
CA ASP A 120 1.18 -9.53 15.75
C ASP A 120 0.55 -8.67 14.65
N LEU A 121 1.36 -8.13 13.74
CA LEU A 121 0.93 -7.27 12.64
C LEU A 121 0.06 -8.00 11.61
N ILE A 122 0.32 -9.28 11.32
CA ILE A 122 -0.54 -10.08 10.45
C ILE A 122 -1.94 -10.16 11.07
N VAL A 123 -2.02 -10.50 12.35
CA VAL A 123 -3.29 -10.60 13.09
C VAL A 123 -3.99 -9.24 13.17
N ALA A 124 -3.24 -8.16 13.42
CA ALA A 124 -3.77 -6.79 13.42
C ALA A 124 -4.34 -6.40 12.06
N THR A 125 -3.66 -6.77 10.96
CA THR A 125 -4.10 -6.55 9.57
C THR A 125 -5.41 -7.28 9.30
N VAL A 126 -5.50 -8.56 9.68
CA VAL A 126 -6.71 -9.37 9.51
C VAL A 126 -7.88 -8.76 10.29
N ALA A 127 -7.66 -8.44 11.57
CA ALA A 127 -8.69 -7.92 12.46
C ALA A 127 -9.20 -6.54 12.01
N SER A 128 -8.30 -5.62 11.65
CA SER A 128 -8.69 -4.28 11.22
C SER A 128 -9.41 -4.30 9.87
N SER A 129 -8.94 -5.13 8.91
CA SER A 129 -9.59 -5.30 7.60
C SER A 129 -10.94 -5.97 7.71
N LEU A 130 -11.09 -6.97 8.59
CA LEU A 130 -12.36 -7.62 8.90
C LEU A 130 -13.40 -6.60 9.35
N ILE A 131 -13.05 -5.79 10.36
CA ILE A 131 -13.95 -4.79 10.94
C ILE A 131 -14.28 -3.72 9.90
N GLY A 132 -13.29 -3.21 9.17
CA GLY A 132 -13.50 -2.20 8.15
C GLY A 132 -14.38 -2.67 7.00
N CYS A 133 -14.14 -3.87 6.47
CA CYS A 133 -14.98 -4.47 5.43
C CYS A 133 -16.40 -4.74 5.92
N LEU A 134 -16.58 -5.13 7.19
CA LEU A 134 -17.90 -5.34 7.78
C LEU A 134 -18.68 -4.04 7.86
N ILE A 135 -18.06 -2.96 8.34
CA ILE A 135 -18.71 -1.64 8.45
C ILE A 135 -19.04 -1.10 7.05
N MET A 136 -18.10 -1.19 6.09
CA MET A 136 -18.31 -0.73 4.72
C MET A 136 -19.44 -1.50 4.02
N GLY A 137 -19.45 -2.83 4.19
CA GLY A 137 -20.49 -3.69 3.63
C GLY A 137 -21.87 -3.42 4.22
N THR A 138 -21.97 -3.29 5.54
CA THR A 138 -23.25 -3.13 6.24
C THR A 138 -23.84 -1.73 6.17
N PHE A 139 -23.04 -0.68 6.33
CA PHE A 139 -23.52 0.70 6.44
C PHE A 139 -23.46 1.45 5.11
N ALA A 140 -22.33 1.43 4.41
CA ALA A 140 -22.20 2.12 3.13
C ALA A 140 -22.85 1.33 1.97
N ASN A 141 -22.99 0.01 2.12
CA ASN A 141 -23.49 -0.88 1.07
C ASN A 141 -22.68 -0.73 -0.22
N LEU A 142 -21.35 -0.64 -0.16
CA LEU A 142 -20.48 -0.53 -1.33
C LEU A 142 -19.59 -1.76 -1.49
N PRO A 143 -19.25 -2.18 -2.72
CA PRO A 143 -18.44 -3.37 -3.00
C PRO A 143 -16.94 -3.10 -2.78
N LEU A 144 -16.61 -2.37 -1.73
CA LEU A 144 -15.26 -1.86 -1.46
C LEU A 144 -14.70 -2.55 -0.23
N ALA A 145 -13.52 -3.13 -0.38
CA ALA A 145 -12.80 -3.74 0.73
C ALA A 145 -11.82 -2.74 1.34
N LEU A 146 -11.65 -2.83 2.66
CA LEU A 146 -10.76 -1.99 3.44
C LEU A 146 -9.64 -2.83 4.01
N ALA A 147 -8.42 -2.33 3.92
CA ALA A 147 -7.22 -2.92 4.48
C ALA A 147 -6.16 -1.83 4.78
N PRO A 148 -5.13 -2.11 5.57
CA PRO A 148 -4.02 -1.18 5.80
C PRO A 148 -3.43 -0.64 4.50
N GLY A 149 -3.47 0.68 4.30
CA GLY A 149 -3.02 1.35 3.08
C GLY A 149 -1.53 1.15 2.87
N MET A 150 -1.11 0.57 1.74
CA MET A 150 0.31 0.28 1.54
C MET A 150 1.17 1.54 1.39
N GLY A 151 0.60 2.59 0.81
CA GLY A 151 1.28 3.88 0.71
C GLY A 151 1.49 4.53 2.08
N THR A 152 0.42 4.66 2.86
CA THR A 152 0.46 5.22 4.22
C THR A 152 1.29 4.35 5.17
N ASN A 153 1.31 3.04 4.97
CA ASN A 153 2.19 2.11 5.67
C ASN A 153 3.68 2.41 5.41
N ALA A 154 4.12 2.50 4.16
CA ALA A 154 5.51 2.80 3.85
C ALA A 154 5.91 4.19 4.36
N TYR A 155 5.03 5.20 4.26
CA TYR A 155 5.26 6.51 4.88
C TYR A 155 5.42 6.41 6.40
N PHE A 156 4.53 5.65 7.06
CA PHE A 156 4.61 5.38 8.50
C PHE A 156 5.94 4.73 8.88
N ALA A 157 6.32 3.65 8.21
CA ALA A 157 7.49 2.85 8.55
C ALA A 157 8.80 3.57 8.28
N TYR A 158 8.92 4.24 7.14
CA TYR A 158 10.21 4.75 6.66
C TYR A 158 10.40 6.25 6.84
N THR A 159 9.33 7.05 6.80
CA THR A 159 9.44 8.51 6.95
C THR A 159 9.20 8.95 8.39
N VAL A 160 8.17 8.42 9.05
CA VAL A 160 7.80 8.86 10.41
C VAL A 160 8.63 8.14 11.48
N VAL A 161 8.56 6.81 11.48
CA VAL A 161 9.28 5.99 12.47
C VAL A 161 10.73 5.77 12.06
N GLY A 162 10.99 5.65 10.75
CA GLY A 162 12.29 5.33 10.20
C GLY A 162 12.68 3.87 10.42
N PHE A 163 13.62 3.41 9.61
CA PHE A 163 14.14 2.03 9.69
C PHE A 163 14.67 1.75 11.11
N HIS A 164 14.11 0.74 11.79
CA HIS A 164 14.41 0.34 13.16
C HIS A 164 14.26 1.45 14.23
N GLY A 165 13.42 2.45 13.95
CA GLY A 165 13.15 3.57 14.85
C GLY A 165 14.23 4.65 14.79
N SER A 166 14.90 4.81 13.65
CA SER A 166 15.87 5.87 13.39
C SER A 166 15.26 7.26 13.15
N GLY A 167 13.94 7.34 12.95
CA GLY A 167 13.22 8.58 12.69
C GLY A 167 12.95 9.41 13.95
N ASN A 168 12.31 10.58 13.74
CA ASN A 168 12.06 11.57 14.78
C ASN A 168 10.93 11.19 15.75
N VAL A 169 10.10 10.21 15.39
CA VAL A 169 8.92 9.81 16.15
C VAL A 169 8.97 8.31 16.42
N SER A 170 8.79 7.90 17.68
CA SER A 170 8.73 6.47 18.03
C SER A 170 7.48 5.82 17.42
N TYR A 171 7.56 4.51 17.15
CA TYR A 171 6.43 3.70 16.65
C TYR A 171 5.13 3.92 17.43
N LYS A 172 5.20 3.92 18.77
CA LYS A 172 4.05 4.12 19.66
C LYS A 172 3.43 5.51 19.55
N SER A 173 4.27 6.53 19.34
CA SER A 173 3.80 7.90 19.12
C SER A 173 3.24 8.10 17.71
N ALA A 174 3.81 7.42 16.70
CA ALA A 174 3.24 7.43 15.35
C ALA A 174 1.85 6.78 15.33
N LEU A 175 1.65 5.65 16.03
CA LEU A 175 0.32 5.05 16.20
C LEU A 175 -0.67 5.99 16.91
N ALA A 176 -0.22 6.73 17.93
CA ALA A 176 -1.04 7.73 18.61
C ALA A 176 -1.45 8.89 17.68
N ALA A 177 -0.58 9.29 16.75
CA ALA A 177 -0.91 10.26 15.72
C ALA A 177 -1.97 9.71 14.76
N VAL A 178 -1.83 8.48 14.27
CA VAL A 178 -2.83 7.81 13.41
C VAL A 178 -4.17 7.63 14.14
N PHE A 179 -4.15 7.30 15.43
CA PHE A 179 -5.37 7.20 16.24
C PHE A 179 -6.10 8.56 16.32
N LEU A 180 -5.36 9.63 16.59
CA LEU A 180 -5.93 10.98 16.68
C LEU A 180 -6.42 11.47 15.31
N GLU A 181 -5.69 11.20 14.24
CA GLU A 181 -6.10 11.41 12.85
C GLU A 181 -7.45 10.73 12.58
N GLY A 182 -7.58 9.43 12.89
CA GLY A 182 -8.81 8.68 12.70
C GLY A 182 -10.00 9.31 13.44
N LEU A 183 -9.80 9.80 14.65
CA LEU A 183 -10.84 10.52 15.41
C LEU A 183 -11.21 11.87 14.76
N ILE A 184 -10.22 12.63 14.31
CA ILE A 184 -10.45 13.90 13.60
C ILE A 184 -11.23 13.62 12.31
N PHE A 185 -10.89 12.59 11.55
CA PHE A 185 -11.65 12.22 10.36
C PHE A 185 -13.02 11.70 10.62
N LEU A 186 -13.21 10.94 11.68
CA LEU A 186 -14.54 10.47 12.06
C LEU A 186 -15.43 11.67 12.36
N PHE A 187 -14.91 12.67 13.07
CA PHE A 187 -15.60 13.93 13.36
C PHE A 187 -15.89 14.73 12.07
N ILE A 188 -14.90 14.97 11.22
CA ILE A 188 -15.06 15.72 9.96
C ILE A 188 -16.05 15.01 9.01
N SER A 189 -16.02 13.68 8.96
CA SER A 189 -16.95 12.86 8.18
C SER A 189 -18.37 12.94 8.73
N ALA A 190 -18.54 12.90 10.06
CA ALA A 190 -19.84 13.02 10.71
C ALA A 190 -20.50 14.39 10.49
N VAL A 191 -19.71 15.47 10.45
CA VAL A 191 -20.18 16.84 10.12
C VAL A 191 -20.44 17.01 8.61
N GLY A 192 -19.97 16.07 7.78
CA GLY A 192 -20.15 16.11 6.33
C GLY A 192 -19.20 17.07 5.60
N PHE A 193 -18.16 17.58 6.28
CA PHE A 193 -17.20 18.51 5.70
C PHE A 193 -16.15 17.80 4.81
N ARG A 194 -15.95 16.48 5.01
CA ARG A 194 -14.95 15.69 4.25
C ARG A 194 -15.19 15.73 2.73
N ALA A 195 -16.45 15.66 2.29
CA ALA A 195 -16.79 15.74 0.87
C ALA A 195 -16.53 17.13 0.25
N LYS A 196 -16.56 18.21 1.06
CA LYS A 196 -16.18 19.55 0.60
C LYS A 196 -14.65 19.68 0.51
N LEU A 197 -13.94 19.14 1.49
CA LEU A 197 -12.48 19.11 1.51
C LEU A 197 -11.91 18.33 0.31
N ALA A 198 -12.54 17.21 -0.03
CA ALA A 198 -12.24 16.42 -1.24
C ALA A 198 -12.34 17.22 -2.56
N LYS A 199 -13.19 18.25 -2.60
CA LYS A 199 -13.37 19.12 -3.78
C LYS A 199 -12.36 20.26 -3.86
N LEU A 200 -11.63 20.55 -2.78
CA LEU A 200 -10.56 21.56 -2.78
C LEU A 200 -9.29 21.05 -3.47
N ILE A 201 -9.16 19.73 -3.63
CA ILE A 201 -7.99 19.12 -4.24
C ILE A 201 -8.09 19.26 -5.77
N PRO A 202 -7.05 19.77 -6.45
CA PRO A 202 -7.02 19.85 -7.90
C PRO A 202 -7.25 18.48 -8.55
N LYS A 203 -8.12 18.43 -9.56
CA LYS A 203 -8.38 17.22 -10.35
C LYS A 203 -7.10 16.52 -10.85
N PRO A 204 -6.12 17.20 -11.48
CA PRO A 204 -4.93 16.51 -11.98
C PRO A 204 -4.14 15.84 -10.86
N VAL A 205 -3.96 16.52 -9.72
CA VAL A 205 -3.26 15.97 -8.56
C VAL A 205 -4.03 14.77 -7.99
N ARG A 206 -5.36 14.88 -7.83
CA ARG A 206 -6.19 13.79 -7.30
C ARG A 206 -6.09 12.52 -8.16
N ILE A 207 -6.08 12.67 -9.48
CA ILE A 207 -5.97 11.55 -10.43
C ILE A 207 -4.54 11.00 -10.47
N SER A 208 -3.53 11.86 -10.54
CA SER A 208 -2.13 11.43 -10.55
C SER A 208 -1.69 10.80 -9.22
N SER A 209 -2.36 11.14 -8.11
CA SER A 209 -2.05 10.58 -6.78
C SER A 209 -2.13 9.06 -6.77
N SER A 210 -3.20 8.47 -7.33
CA SER A 210 -3.34 7.00 -7.35
C SER A 210 -2.25 6.33 -8.18
N ALA A 211 -1.93 6.88 -9.35
CA ALA A 211 -0.87 6.35 -10.19
C ALA A 211 0.53 6.55 -9.60
N GLY A 212 0.77 7.65 -8.88
CA GLY A 212 2.02 7.91 -8.17
C GLY A 212 2.22 6.93 -7.00
N ILE A 213 1.15 6.62 -6.25
CA ILE A 213 1.16 5.57 -5.23
C ILE A 213 1.48 4.22 -5.88
N GLY A 214 0.87 3.90 -7.03
CA GLY A 214 1.19 2.70 -7.80
C GLY A 214 2.67 2.60 -8.21
N LEU A 215 3.26 3.70 -8.70
CA LEU A 215 4.69 3.78 -9.03
C LEU A 215 5.57 3.57 -7.79
N PHE A 216 5.20 4.18 -6.66
CA PHE A 216 5.91 4.01 -5.40
C PHE A 216 5.87 2.55 -4.90
N LEU A 217 4.72 1.88 -4.99
CA LEU A 217 4.59 0.46 -4.65
C LEU A 217 5.39 -0.44 -5.58
N SER A 218 5.39 -0.15 -6.88
CA SER A 218 6.25 -0.84 -7.84
C SER A 218 7.72 -0.65 -7.52
N PHE A 219 8.12 0.56 -7.12
CA PHE A 219 9.48 0.84 -6.69
C PHE A 219 9.87 0.01 -5.46
N ILE A 220 9.01 -0.09 -4.44
CA ILE A 220 9.20 -0.98 -3.27
C ILE A 220 9.30 -2.45 -3.71
N GLY A 221 8.42 -2.91 -4.61
CA GLY A 221 8.42 -4.28 -5.13
C GLY A 221 9.65 -4.66 -5.95
N LEU A 222 10.40 -3.68 -6.45
CA LEU A 222 11.68 -3.88 -7.15
C LEU A 222 12.87 -3.96 -6.19
N GLN A 223 12.76 -3.41 -4.98
CA GLN A 223 13.85 -3.39 -3.99
C GLN A 223 14.09 -4.78 -3.38
N ASN A 224 15.26 -4.95 -2.76
CA ASN A 224 15.67 -6.23 -2.16
C ASN A 224 14.97 -6.53 -0.83
N ASN A 225 14.58 -5.51 -0.08
CA ASN A 225 14.03 -5.68 1.27
C ASN A 225 12.58 -6.22 1.24
N GLN A 226 11.76 -5.72 0.31
CA GLN A 226 10.32 -5.99 0.24
C GLN A 226 9.88 -6.64 -1.08
N GLY A 227 10.83 -6.91 -1.97
CA GLY A 227 10.53 -7.23 -3.35
C GLY A 227 11.46 -8.26 -3.97
N ILE A 228 11.54 -8.22 -5.30
CA ILE A 228 12.34 -9.17 -6.07
C ILE A 228 13.85 -8.89 -5.98
N GLY A 229 14.26 -7.70 -5.54
CA GLY A 229 15.67 -7.31 -5.46
C GLY A 229 16.32 -7.02 -6.81
N LEU A 230 15.55 -6.52 -7.78
CA LEU A 230 16.06 -6.13 -9.10
C LEU A 230 16.84 -4.82 -9.04
N ILE A 231 16.44 -3.89 -8.16
CA ILE A 231 17.16 -2.63 -7.95
C ILE A 231 17.86 -2.65 -6.59
N GLY A 232 18.98 -1.93 -6.52
CA GLY A 232 19.77 -1.72 -5.30
C GLY A 232 20.30 -0.30 -5.22
N TYR A 233 20.85 0.05 -4.07
CA TYR A 233 21.43 1.36 -3.81
C TYR A 233 22.75 1.55 -4.57
N ASN A 234 23.03 2.78 -5.00
CA ASN A 234 24.34 3.20 -5.50
C ASN A 234 24.66 4.62 -5.02
N PRO A 235 25.83 4.87 -4.40
CA PRO A 235 26.16 6.20 -3.88
C PRO A 235 26.28 7.28 -4.97
N SER A 236 26.54 6.91 -6.22
CA SER A 236 26.72 7.85 -7.33
C SER A 236 25.44 8.12 -8.12
N THR A 237 24.54 7.13 -8.22
CA THR A 237 23.32 7.21 -9.07
C THR A 237 22.02 7.04 -8.29
N LEU A 238 22.10 6.88 -6.96
CA LEU A 238 21.04 6.50 -6.03
C LEU A 238 20.50 5.07 -6.25
N VAL A 239 20.19 4.71 -7.49
CA VAL A 239 19.64 3.41 -7.89
C VAL A 239 20.56 2.75 -8.92
N THR A 240 20.77 1.44 -8.79
CA THR A 240 21.50 0.58 -9.73
C THR A 240 20.80 -0.77 -9.88
N LEU A 241 21.23 -1.54 -10.87
CA LEU A 241 20.86 -2.95 -11.00
C LEU A 241 21.40 -3.76 -9.81
N GLY A 242 20.50 -4.50 -9.15
CA GLY A 242 20.74 -5.32 -7.97
C GLY A 242 20.86 -6.81 -8.29
N GLY A 243 20.32 -7.64 -7.40
CA GLY A 243 20.27 -9.09 -7.60
C GLY A 243 21.62 -9.79 -7.44
N CYS A 244 22.54 -9.27 -6.63
CA CYS A 244 23.80 -9.95 -6.34
C CYS A 244 23.67 -11.00 -5.22
N PRO A 245 24.45 -12.10 -5.25
CA PRO A 245 24.51 -13.10 -4.20
C PRO A 245 25.06 -12.50 -2.90
N SER A 246 24.75 -13.11 -1.74
CA SER A 246 25.13 -12.58 -0.42
C SER A 246 26.63 -12.34 -0.23
N SER A 247 27.48 -13.07 -0.96
CA SER A 247 28.94 -12.88 -0.98
C SER A 247 29.41 -11.58 -1.63
N SER A 248 28.63 -11.04 -2.57
CA SER A 248 28.97 -9.88 -3.40
C SER A 248 28.23 -8.61 -2.95
N ARG A 249 27.52 -8.70 -1.81
CA ARG A 249 26.80 -7.62 -1.13
C ARG A 249 27.72 -6.92 -0.14
N VAL A 250 27.71 -5.59 -0.15
CA VAL A 250 28.42 -4.79 0.85
C VAL A 250 27.46 -3.77 1.44
N SER A 251 27.44 -3.70 2.76
CA SER A 251 26.72 -2.66 3.49
C SER A 251 27.53 -1.36 3.43
N VAL A 252 26.86 -0.27 3.10
CA VAL A 252 27.54 1.03 2.92
C VAL A 252 27.48 1.80 4.24
N ALA A 253 28.64 2.21 4.75
CA ALA A 253 28.72 3.11 5.91
C ALA A 253 28.86 4.56 5.43
N PRO A 254 28.18 5.52 6.09
CA PRO A 254 28.37 6.94 5.78
C PRO A 254 29.80 7.35 6.13
N VAL A 255 30.47 7.99 5.16
CA VAL A 255 31.86 8.45 5.28
C VAL A 255 31.95 9.95 4.98
N LEU A 256 32.70 10.69 5.79
CA LEU A 256 33.17 12.03 5.51
C LEU A 256 34.44 11.94 4.66
N ALA A 257 34.39 12.52 3.47
CA ALA A 257 35.59 12.80 2.69
C ALA A 257 36.24 14.07 3.24
N ALA A 258 37.41 13.95 3.85
CA ALA A 258 38.23 15.08 4.23
C ALA A 258 38.85 15.73 2.97
N ALA A 259 39.15 17.03 3.06
CA ALA A 259 39.71 17.82 1.95
C ALA A 259 41.06 17.28 1.42
N ASN A 260 41.74 16.42 2.19
CA ASN A 260 42.96 15.70 1.81
C ASN A 260 42.70 14.39 1.04
N GLY A 261 41.45 14.09 0.68
CA GLY A 261 41.05 12.87 -0.03
C GLY A 261 40.94 11.61 0.85
N SER A 262 41.08 11.73 2.17
CA SER A 262 40.87 10.61 3.10
C SER A 262 39.39 10.47 3.49
N PHE A 263 38.91 9.23 3.59
CA PHE A 263 37.56 8.93 4.03
C PHE A 263 37.58 8.49 5.49
N SER A 264 36.80 9.16 6.34
CA SER A 264 36.59 8.78 7.75
C SER A 264 35.12 8.45 7.95
N LYS A 265 34.78 7.39 8.69
CA LYS A 265 33.38 7.12 9.05
C LYS A 265 32.84 8.31 9.83
N ILE A 266 31.62 8.75 9.53
CA ILE A 266 30.98 9.81 10.31
C ILE A 266 30.90 9.34 11.77
N PRO A 267 31.36 10.12 12.76
CA PRO A 267 31.17 9.78 14.17
C PRO A 267 29.67 9.63 14.46
N GLY A 268 29.23 8.43 14.85
CA GLY A 268 27.80 8.10 15.02
C GLY A 268 27.08 7.65 13.75
N GLY A 269 27.79 7.51 12.62
CA GLY A 269 27.25 7.00 11.37
C GLY A 269 26.95 5.49 11.44
N THR A 270 25.67 5.13 11.40
CA THR A 270 25.24 3.73 11.31
C THR A 270 25.54 3.17 9.93
N ILE A 271 25.98 1.91 9.85
CA ILE A 271 26.06 1.17 8.59
C ILE A 271 24.63 1.13 8.01
N SER A 272 24.42 1.64 6.80
CA SER A 272 23.11 1.53 6.15
C SER A 272 22.81 0.06 5.88
N SER A 273 21.56 -0.35 6.08
CA SER A 273 21.03 -1.64 5.61
C SER A 273 20.96 -1.72 4.09
N ASP A 274 21.23 -0.61 3.39
CA ASP A 274 21.32 -0.56 1.94
C ASP A 274 22.50 -1.39 1.43
N ILE A 275 22.15 -2.38 0.60
CA ILE A 275 23.07 -3.30 -0.01
C ILE A 275 23.58 -2.70 -1.32
N PHE A 276 24.89 -2.44 -1.37
CA PHE A 276 25.59 -2.15 -2.61
C PHE A 276 26.09 -3.45 -3.25
N CYS A 277 25.73 -3.68 -4.51
CA CYS A 277 26.22 -4.82 -5.29
C CYS A 277 27.56 -4.47 -5.96
N LEU A 278 28.66 -5.05 -5.44
CA LEU A 278 30.01 -4.86 -5.98
C LEU A 278 30.18 -5.53 -7.35
N ARG A 279 29.76 -6.81 -7.47
CA ARG A 279 29.93 -7.68 -8.64
C ARG A 279 28.72 -8.64 -8.76
N ASP A 280 28.66 -9.41 -9.85
CA ASP A 280 27.71 -10.52 -10.04
C ASP A 280 26.23 -10.10 -9.96
N ARG A 281 25.89 -9.04 -10.70
CA ARG A 281 24.51 -8.50 -10.75
C ARG A 281 23.59 -9.47 -11.49
N MET A 282 22.34 -9.56 -11.04
CA MET A 282 21.33 -10.51 -11.55
C MET A 282 21.68 -12.01 -11.40
N GLU A 283 22.58 -12.38 -10.50
CA GLU A 283 22.91 -13.79 -10.23
C GLU A 283 22.20 -14.38 -9.00
N ASN A 284 21.43 -13.56 -8.26
CA ASN A 284 20.69 -14.01 -7.10
C ASN A 284 19.53 -14.93 -7.52
N PRO A 285 19.46 -16.18 -7.02
CA PRO A 285 18.38 -17.10 -7.36
C PRO A 285 17.00 -16.65 -6.84
N THR A 286 16.91 -15.90 -5.74
CA THR A 286 15.61 -15.39 -5.23
C THR A 286 15.01 -14.35 -6.16
N LEU A 287 15.85 -13.54 -6.83
CA LEU A 287 15.43 -12.57 -7.84
C LEU A 287 14.76 -13.29 -9.02
N TRP A 288 15.43 -14.29 -9.57
CA TRP A 288 14.90 -15.04 -10.71
C TRP A 288 13.60 -15.77 -10.38
N LEU A 289 13.50 -16.33 -9.17
CA LEU A 289 12.24 -16.91 -8.72
C LEU A 289 11.12 -15.87 -8.65
N GLY A 290 11.42 -14.67 -8.13
CA GLY A 290 10.49 -13.53 -8.16
C GLY A 290 10.08 -13.12 -9.57
N ILE A 291 11.02 -13.07 -10.52
CA ILE A 291 10.74 -12.78 -11.94
C ILE A 291 9.82 -13.84 -12.54
N VAL A 292 10.03 -15.13 -12.27
CA VAL A 292 9.13 -16.20 -12.71
C VAL A 292 7.73 -16.00 -12.11
N GLY A 293 7.64 -15.65 -10.83
CA GLY A 293 6.39 -15.26 -10.18
C GLY A 293 5.69 -14.11 -10.91
N PHE A 294 6.42 -13.06 -11.28
CA PHE A 294 5.91 -11.93 -12.06
C PHE A 294 5.34 -12.39 -13.41
N VAL A 295 6.08 -13.21 -14.15
CA VAL A 295 5.66 -13.73 -15.45
C VAL A 295 4.39 -14.57 -15.33
N ILE A 296 4.27 -15.41 -14.30
CA ILE A 296 3.06 -16.20 -14.04
C ILE A 296 1.85 -15.28 -13.82
N ILE A 297 1.98 -14.29 -12.94
CA ILE A 297 0.89 -13.36 -12.66
C ILE A 297 0.53 -12.56 -13.92
N ALA A 298 1.52 -12.04 -14.63
CA ALA A 298 1.31 -11.28 -15.86
C ALA A 298 0.58 -12.12 -16.92
N TYR A 299 0.99 -13.37 -17.11
CA TYR A 299 0.31 -14.30 -18.02
C TYR A 299 -1.13 -14.57 -17.59
N CYS A 300 -1.38 -14.82 -16.30
CA CYS A 300 -2.72 -15.01 -15.76
C CYS A 300 -3.59 -13.75 -15.94
N LEU A 301 -3.04 -12.55 -15.76
CA LEU A 301 -3.74 -11.29 -16.00
C LEU A 301 -4.09 -11.10 -17.49
N VAL A 302 -3.16 -11.41 -18.41
CA VAL A 302 -3.40 -11.36 -19.86
C VAL A 302 -4.53 -12.30 -20.27
N LYS A 303 -4.60 -13.49 -19.65
CA LYS A 303 -5.66 -14.48 -19.88
C LYS A 303 -6.95 -14.19 -19.09
N ASN A 304 -7.03 -13.09 -18.34
CA ASN A 304 -8.13 -12.75 -17.45
C ASN A 304 -8.51 -13.90 -16.48
N ILE A 305 -7.52 -14.63 -15.98
CA ILE A 305 -7.72 -15.69 -15.00
C ILE A 305 -7.98 -15.05 -13.62
N LYS A 306 -9.03 -15.52 -12.94
CA LYS A 306 -9.42 -15.02 -11.61
C LYS A 306 -8.36 -15.37 -10.57
N GLY A 307 -8.05 -14.42 -9.68
CA GLY A 307 -7.01 -14.63 -8.67
C GLY A 307 -5.59 -14.68 -9.25
N ALA A 308 -5.35 -14.07 -10.41
CA ALA A 308 -4.06 -14.04 -11.10
C ALA A 308 -2.86 -13.76 -10.17
N MET A 309 -3.03 -12.83 -9.22
CA MET A 309 -2.00 -12.42 -8.25
C MET A 309 -1.57 -13.58 -7.34
N ILE A 310 -2.50 -14.44 -6.91
CA ILE A 310 -2.23 -15.54 -5.98
C ILE A 310 -1.38 -16.63 -6.61
N TYR A 311 -1.62 -16.97 -7.88
CA TYR A 311 -0.88 -18.06 -8.51
C TYR A 311 0.62 -17.83 -8.49
N GLY A 312 1.07 -16.59 -8.73
CA GLY A 312 2.49 -16.24 -8.61
C GLY A 312 2.99 -16.29 -7.17
N ILE A 313 2.24 -15.73 -6.22
CA ILE A 313 2.61 -15.76 -4.80
C ILE A 313 2.75 -17.21 -4.31
N VAL A 314 1.74 -18.05 -4.57
CA VAL A 314 1.72 -19.45 -4.16
C VAL A 314 2.84 -20.22 -4.83
N PHE A 315 3.10 -20.01 -6.12
CA PHE A 315 4.21 -20.65 -6.82
C PHE A 315 5.56 -20.30 -6.18
N VAL A 316 5.86 -19.00 -6.04
CA VAL A 316 7.13 -18.55 -5.46
C VAL A 316 7.27 -19.01 -4.02
N THR A 317 6.20 -18.93 -3.23
CA THR A 317 6.19 -19.34 -1.82
C THR A 317 6.38 -20.84 -1.67
N ALA A 318 5.68 -21.66 -2.46
CA ALA A 318 5.81 -23.12 -2.43
C ALA A 318 7.23 -23.57 -2.79
N VAL A 319 7.85 -22.97 -3.81
CA VAL A 319 9.25 -23.24 -4.15
C VAL A 319 10.21 -22.78 -3.03
N SER A 320 9.86 -21.71 -2.32
CA SER A 320 10.67 -21.17 -1.22
C SER A 320 10.55 -21.98 0.08
N TRP A 321 9.55 -22.85 0.23
CA TRP A 321 9.41 -23.69 1.43
C TRP A 321 10.41 -24.86 1.48
N PHE A 322 11.00 -25.24 0.34
CA PHE A 322 12.02 -26.29 0.33
C PHE A 322 13.32 -25.81 0.98
N ARG A 323 13.68 -26.42 2.12
CA ARG A 323 14.85 -26.04 2.95
C ARG A 323 16.20 -26.21 2.28
N ASP A 324 16.36 -27.25 1.44
CA ASP A 324 17.65 -27.58 0.83
C ASP A 324 17.96 -26.78 -0.44
N THR A 325 17.29 -25.64 -0.65
CA THR A 325 17.43 -24.82 -1.85
C THR A 325 18.03 -23.45 -1.53
N LYS A 326 18.71 -22.84 -2.52
CA LYS A 326 19.27 -21.47 -2.39
C LYS A 326 18.20 -20.38 -2.31
N VAL A 327 16.93 -20.73 -2.51
CA VAL A 327 15.77 -19.81 -2.49
C VAL A 327 14.88 -20.03 -1.27
N THR A 328 15.40 -20.70 -0.24
CA THR A 328 14.60 -21.07 0.91
C THR A 328 14.21 -19.86 1.77
N ALA A 329 12.95 -19.84 2.22
CA ALA A 329 12.46 -18.96 3.27
C ALA A 329 12.89 -19.44 4.68
N PHE A 330 13.39 -20.69 4.79
CA PHE A 330 13.78 -21.32 6.05
C PHE A 330 15.25 -21.75 6.02
N PRO A 331 16.21 -20.79 5.97
CA PRO A 331 17.63 -21.14 5.98
C PRO A 331 17.98 -21.89 7.26
N ASN A 332 19.00 -22.78 7.20
CA ASN A 332 19.50 -23.58 8.32
C ASN A 332 20.23 -22.72 9.38
N THR A 333 19.47 -21.82 9.99
CA THR A 333 19.86 -20.86 11.02
C THR A 333 18.86 -20.98 12.17
N VAL A 334 19.20 -20.48 13.36
CA VAL A 334 18.29 -20.50 14.52
C VAL A 334 16.96 -19.81 14.21
N ALA A 335 17.01 -18.67 13.51
CA ALA A 335 15.83 -17.93 13.07
C ALA A 335 14.99 -18.73 12.06
N GLY A 336 15.61 -19.32 11.03
CA GLY A 336 14.91 -20.12 10.03
C GLY A 336 14.31 -21.42 10.59
N ASN A 337 14.93 -22.00 11.63
CA ASN A 337 14.36 -23.13 12.40
C ASN A 337 13.10 -22.72 13.16
N SER A 338 13.15 -21.63 13.91
CA SER A 338 11.97 -21.11 14.61
C SER A 338 10.82 -20.75 13.66
N ALA A 339 11.13 -20.16 12.51
CA ALA A 339 10.14 -19.83 11.49
C ALA A 339 9.48 -21.07 10.90
N HIS A 340 10.24 -22.14 10.67
CA HIS A 340 9.73 -23.41 10.16
C HIS A 340 8.87 -24.16 11.19
N ASP A 341 9.27 -24.15 12.46
CA ASP A 341 8.48 -24.75 13.54
C ASP A 341 7.13 -24.05 13.69
N TYR A 342 7.11 -22.73 13.52
CA TYR A 342 5.89 -21.95 13.49
C TYR A 342 5.02 -22.30 12.27
N PHE A 343 5.62 -22.34 11.08
CA PHE A 343 4.94 -22.75 9.85
C PHE A 343 4.29 -24.14 9.95
N THR A 344 4.96 -25.11 10.58
CA THR A 344 4.48 -26.49 10.72
C THR A 344 3.22 -26.62 11.58
N LYS A 345 2.91 -25.60 12.41
CA LYS A 345 1.65 -25.59 13.16
C LYS A 345 0.42 -25.47 12.26
N VAL A 346 0.58 -24.91 11.04
CA VAL A 346 -0.42 -24.67 9.97
C VAL A 346 -1.62 -23.81 10.41
N VAL A 347 -2.26 -24.17 11.52
CA VAL A 347 -3.34 -23.46 12.18
C VAL A 347 -2.95 -23.11 13.60
N ASP A 348 -2.87 -21.83 13.90
CA ASP A 348 -2.65 -21.31 15.26
C ASP A 348 -3.35 -19.96 15.41
N ILE A 349 -3.99 -19.75 16.55
CA ILE A 349 -4.66 -18.48 16.87
C ILE A 349 -3.66 -17.66 17.68
N HIS A 350 -2.88 -16.84 16.98
CA HIS A 350 -1.96 -15.91 17.61
C HIS A 350 -2.73 -14.71 18.17
N LEU A 351 -2.69 -14.53 19.49
CA LEU A 351 -3.20 -13.34 20.15
C LEU A 351 -2.15 -12.23 20.09
N ILE A 352 -2.56 -11.01 19.75
CA ILE A 352 -1.64 -9.86 19.69
C ILE A 352 -1.04 -9.60 21.08
N GLN A 353 0.28 -9.60 21.19
CA GLN A 353 0.97 -9.45 22.48
C GLN A 353 1.67 -8.09 22.67
N SER A 354 2.17 -7.48 21.59
CA SER A 354 3.07 -6.33 21.67
C SER A 354 2.55 -5.06 20.98
N THR A 355 1.69 -5.19 19.96
CA THR A 355 1.25 -4.04 19.16
C THR A 355 -0.11 -3.48 19.58
N ALA A 356 -1.01 -4.32 20.13
CA ALA A 356 -2.34 -3.89 20.56
C ALA A 356 -2.25 -2.87 21.71
N GLY A 357 -2.92 -1.73 21.54
CA GLY A 357 -2.93 -0.65 22.52
C GLY A 357 -1.57 0.03 22.73
N ALA A 358 -0.60 -0.16 21.83
CA ALA A 358 0.74 0.43 21.93
C ALA A 358 0.76 1.94 21.60
N LEU A 359 -0.20 2.71 22.11
CA LEU A 359 -0.34 4.14 21.90
C LEU A 359 0.46 4.92 22.97
N SER A 360 1.30 5.87 22.55
CA SER A 360 2.02 6.75 23.46
C SER A 360 1.86 8.22 23.10
N PHE A 361 1.15 8.95 23.96
CA PHE A 361 0.93 10.40 23.85
C PHE A 361 2.07 11.24 24.45
N SER A 362 3.16 10.62 24.91
CA SER A 362 4.29 11.34 25.53
C SER A 362 4.98 12.34 24.59
N SER A 363 4.87 12.13 23.28
CA SER A 363 5.47 13.02 22.27
C SER A 363 4.54 14.14 21.80
N MET A 364 3.35 14.30 22.37
CA MET A 364 2.35 15.31 21.93
C MET A 364 2.85 16.76 22.09
N GLY A 365 3.79 17.00 23.01
CA GLY A 365 4.45 18.31 23.18
C GLY A 365 5.56 18.61 22.17
N LYS A 366 5.93 17.66 21.30
CA LYS A 366 7.00 17.84 20.30
C LYS A 366 6.42 18.25 18.95
N GLY A 367 7.08 19.17 18.25
CA GLY A 367 6.66 19.61 16.91
C GLY A 367 6.57 18.48 15.88
N SER A 368 7.47 17.49 15.96
CA SER A 368 7.50 16.34 15.06
C SER A 368 6.24 15.45 15.13
N PHE A 369 5.57 15.41 16.29
CA PHE A 369 4.30 14.68 16.42
C PHE A 369 3.18 15.35 15.62
N TRP A 370 3.08 16.68 15.71
CA TRP A 370 2.07 17.45 14.98
C TRP A 370 2.34 17.47 13.47
N GLU A 371 3.61 17.53 13.07
CA GLU A 371 4.01 17.37 11.67
C GLU A 371 3.56 16.02 11.11
N ALA A 372 3.82 14.92 11.83
CA ALA A 372 3.38 13.58 11.42
C ALA A 372 1.84 13.49 11.37
N LEU A 373 1.13 14.01 12.39
CA LEU A 373 -0.34 14.03 12.44
C LEU A 373 -0.95 14.77 11.25
N VAL A 374 -0.48 16.00 10.99
CA VAL A 374 -0.96 16.80 9.85
C VAL A 374 -0.65 16.10 8.54
N THR A 375 0.52 15.44 8.45
CA THR A 375 0.92 14.73 7.24
C THR A 375 0.05 13.51 6.96
N PHE A 376 -0.19 12.67 7.96
CA PHE A 376 -1.14 11.56 7.82
C PHE A 376 -2.52 12.08 7.40
N LEU A 377 -3.01 13.14 8.05
CA LEU A 377 -4.30 13.74 7.76
C LEU A 377 -4.42 14.18 6.29
N TYR A 378 -3.46 14.88 5.70
CA TYR A 378 -3.63 15.27 4.30
C TYR A 378 -3.38 14.11 3.33
N VAL A 379 -2.42 13.22 3.61
CA VAL A 379 -2.12 12.05 2.77
C VAL A 379 -3.33 11.11 2.71
N ASP A 380 -3.93 10.78 3.85
CA ASP A 380 -5.09 9.90 3.90
C ASP A 380 -6.35 10.54 3.31
N ILE A 381 -6.56 11.87 3.48
CA ILE A 381 -7.62 12.56 2.75
C ILE A 381 -7.46 12.31 1.26
N LEU A 382 -6.25 12.47 0.72
CA LEU A 382 -5.99 12.37 -0.71
C LEU A 382 -6.12 10.93 -1.22
N ASP A 383 -5.55 9.98 -0.50
CA ASP A 383 -5.58 8.56 -0.86
C ASP A 383 -6.99 7.97 -0.77
N THR A 384 -7.64 8.11 0.39
CA THR A 384 -9.00 7.61 0.62
C THR A 384 -10.00 8.27 -0.33
N THR A 385 -9.92 9.60 -0.50
CA THR A 385 -10.81 10.31 -1.44
C THR A 385 -10.58 9.86 -2.87
N GLY A 386 -9.32 9.83 -3.32
CA GLY A 386 -8.97 9.43 -4.68
C GLY A 386 -9.48 8.02 -4.99
N THR A 387 -9.24 7.08 -4.08
CA THR A 387 -9.62 5.68 -4.25
C THR A 387 -11.13 5.47 -4.17
N LEU A 388 -11.84 6.06 -3.20
CA LEU A 388 -13.30 5.97 -3.11
C LEU A 388 -14.01 6.56 -4.34
N TYR A 389 -13.56 7.72 -4.82
CA TYR A 389 -14.14 8.33 -6.02
C TYR A 389 -13.80 7.55 -7.29
N SER A 390 -12.56 7.06 -7.43
CA SER A 390 -12.17 6.22 -8.56
C SER A 390 -12.99 4.93 -8.61
N MET A 391 -13.12 4.23 -7.48
CA MET A 391 -13.86 2.96 -7.42
C MET A 391 -15.38 3.14 -7.53
N SER A 392 -15.94 4.21 -6.96
CA SER A 392 -17.37 4.51 -7.15
C SER A 392 -17.69 4.88 -8.60
N ARG A 393 -16.81 5.63 -9.27
CA ARG A 393 -16.94 5.93 -10.71
C ARG A 393 -16.85 4.65 -11.54
N PHE A 394 -15.87 3.80 -11.21
CA PHE A 394 -15.68 2.51 -11.88
C PHE A 394 -16.86 1.55 -11.68
N ALA A 395 -17.52 1.59 -10.51
CA ALA A 395 -18.74 0.83 -10.24
C ALA A 395 -20.01 1.45 -10.85
N GLY A 396 -19.94 2.68 -11.36
CA GLY A 396 -21.08 3.40 -11.93
C GLY A 396 -21.99 4.05 -10.88
N PHE A 397 -21.47 4.39 -9.69
CA PHE A 397 -22.23 5.01 -8.60
C PHE A 397 -22.06 6.53 -8.46
N THR A 398 -21.33 7.18 -9.38
CA THR A 398 -21.09 8.62 -9.34
C THR A 398 -22.12 9.41 -10.11
N ASP A 399 -22.66 10.45 -9.47
CA ASP A 399 -23.57 11.43 -10.06
C ASP A 399 -22.83 12.51 -10.87
N GLN A 400 -23.56 13.32 -11.64
CA GLN A 400 -23.02 14.46 -12.42
C GLN A 400 -22.30 15.51 -11.56
N ASN A 401 -22.69 15.64 -10.29
CA ASN A 401 -22.05 16.53 -9.30
C ASN A 401 -20.75 15.97 -8.71
N GLY A 402 -20.34 14.77 -9.17
CA GLY A 402 -19.18 14.05 -8.67
C GLY A 402 -19.34 13.56 -7.24
N ASN A 403 -20.57 13.30 -6.77
CA ASN A 403 -20.85 12.62 -5.50
C ASN A 403 -21.24 11.16 -5.79
N PHE A 404 -21.22 10.27 -4.80
CA PHE A 404 -21.70 8.88 -4.98
C PHE A 404 -22.62 8.41 -3.86
N GLU A 405 -23.45 7.39 -4.15
CA GLU A 405 -24.40 6.82 -3.20
C GLU A 405 -23.67 6.24 -1.97
N GLY A 406 -24.08 6.64 -0.77
CA GLY A 406 -23.48 6.14 0.47
C GLY A 406 -22.15 6.79 0.85
N GLN A 407 -21.72 7.88 0.18
CA GLN A 407 -20.43 8.53 0.43
C GLN A 407 -20.14 8.85 1.91
N TYR A 408 -21.12 9.37 2.66
CA TYR A 408 -20.91 9.73 4.07
C TYR A 408 -20.58 8.51 4.93
N PHE A 409 -21.32 7.41 4.74
CA PHE A 409 -21.07 6.15 5.45
C PHE A 409 -19.77 5.48 4.99
N ALA A 410 -19.39 5.63 3.72
CA ALA A 410 -18.12 5.13 3.21
C ALA A 410 -16.94 5.83 3.92
N PHE A 411 -16.96 7.16 3.99
CA PHE A 411 -15.94 7.94 4.69
C PHE A 411 -15.91 7.71 6.21
N MET A 412 -17.08 7.51 6.84
CA MET A 412 -17.13 7.14 8.27
C MET A 412 -16.58 5.73 8.51
N SER A 413 -16.88 4.78 7.62
CA SER A 413 -16.36 3.41 7.71
C SER A 413 -14.84 3.39 7.63
N ASP A 414 -14.30 4.14 6.68
CA ASP A 414 -12.87 4.35 6.52
C ASP A 414 -12.23 4.93 7.79
N ALA A 415 -12.72 6.09 8.27
CA ALA A 415 -12.20 6.72 9.49
C ALA A 415 -12.29 5.81 10.73
N THR A 416 -13.39 5.06 10.88
CA THR A 416 -13.55 4.10 11.98
C THR A 416 -12.51 2.97 11.87
N SER A 417 -12.19 2.54 10.65
CA SER A 417 -11.19 1.51 10.41
C SER A 417 -9.78 1.99 10.74
N ILE A 418 -9.46 3.27 10.52
CA ILE A 418 -8.20 3.89 10.95
C ILE A 418 -8.07 3.86 12.48
N VAL A 419 -9.14 4.23 13.20
CA VAL A 419 -9.18 4.17 14.67
C VAL A 419 -8.97 2.74 15.17
N VAL A 420 -9.67 1.77 14.58
CA VAL A 420 -9.53 0.35 14.95
C VAL A 420 -8.14 -0.19 14.61
N GLY A 421 -7.60 0.14 13.43
CA GLY A 421 -6.28 -0.27 12.98
C GLY A 421 -5.18 0.23 13.90
N SER A 422 -5.19 1.51 14.24
CA SER A 422 -4.21 2.10 15.18
C SER A 422 -4.30 1.50 16.58
N LEU A 423 -5.50 1.19 17.08
CA LEU A 423 -5.69 0.48 18.36
C LEU A 423 -5.12 -0.94 18.34
N LEU A 424 -5.16 -1.63 17.20
CA LEU A 424 -4.56 -2.95 17.02
C LEU A 424 -3.05 -2.88 16.73
N GLY A 425 -2.51 -1.66 16.57
CA GLY A 425 -1.11 -1.39 16.31
C GLY A 425 -0.71 -1.61 14.86
N THR A 426 -1.59 -1.30 13.91
CA THR A 426 -1.27 -1.28 12.47
C THR A 426 -1.40 0.13 11.89
N SER A 427 -0.90 0.33 10.67
CA SER A 427 -0.97 1.59 9.93
C SER A 427 -2.42 1.96 9.56
N PRO A 428 -2.66 3.20 9.06
CA PRO A 428 -4.00 3.60 8.65
C PRO A 428 -4.65 2.60 7.69
N VAL A 429 -5.90 2.23 7.98
CA VAL A 429 -6.72 1.35 7.14
C VAL A 429 -7.51 2.21 6.18
N THR A 430 -7.42 1.92 4.88
CA THR A 430 -8.10 2.67 3.84
C THR A 430 -8.81 1.73 2.86
N THR A 431 -9.56 2.31 1.93
CA THR A 431 -10.21 1.57 0.84
C THR A 431 -9.18 1.10 -0.19
N PHE A 432 -9.24 -0.18 -0.57
CA PHE A 432 -8.30 -0.77 -1.52
C PHE A 432 -8.78 -0.73 -2.97
N ILE A 433 -7.85 -0.39 -3.88
CA ILE A 433 -8.09 -0.26 -5.33
C ILE A 433 -8.32 -1.63 -6.00
N GLU A 434 -7.86 -2.72 -5.39
CA GLU A 434 -8.03 -4.10 -5.81
C GLU A 434 -9.51 -4.54 -5.82
N SER A 435 -10.35 -3.80 -5.09
CA SER A 435 -11.82 -3.90 -5.16
C SER A 435 -12.34 -3.73 -6.59
N SER A 436 -11.59 -3.06 -7.48
CA SER A 436 -11.89 -2.98 -8.92
C SER A 436 -12.06 -4.35 -9.58
N THR A 437 -11.34 -5.38 -9.14
CA THR A 437 -11.49 -6.73 -9.70
C THR A 437 -12.81 -7.38 -9.31
N GLY A 438 -13.29 -7.20 -8.08
CA GLY A 438 -14.62 -7.62 -7.67
C GLY A 438 -15.71 -6.86 -8.40
N ILE A 439 -15.52 -5.55 -8.61
CA ILE A 439 -16.45 -4.72 -9.40
C ILE A 439 -16.51 -5.23 -10.85
N ARG A 440 -15.36 -5.58 -11.46
CA ARG A 440 -15.30 -6.19 -12.81
C ARG A 440 -16.02 -7.54 -12.88
N GLU A 441 -15.99 -8.31 -11.79
CA GLU A 441 -16.70 -9.59 -11.68
C GLU A 441 -18.22 -9.45 -11.51
N GLY A 442 -18.71 -8.22 -11.37
CA GLY A 442 -20.12 -7.85 -11.25
C GLY A 442 -20.55 -7.47 -9.82
N GLY A 443 -19.60 -7.32 -8.89
CA GLY A 443 -19.89 -6.87 -7.52
C GLY A 443 -20.35 -5.42 -7.49
N ARG A 444 -21.51 -5.17 -6.88
CA ARG A 444 -22.15 -3.84 -6.82
C ARG A 444 -22.71 -3.49 -5.45
N THR A 445 -22.66 -4.40 -4.49
CA THR A 445 -23.25 -4.18 -3.17
C THR A 445 -22.25 -4.40 -2.05
N GLY A 446 -22.63 -4.00 -0.84
CA GLY A 446 -21.86 -4.31 0.36
C GLY A 446 -21.72 -5.79 0.66
N LEU A 447 -22.48 -6.66 -0.01
CA LEU A 447 -22.33 -8.11 0.13
C LEU A 447 -20.98 -8.61 -0.40
N THR A 448 -20.42 -7.94 -1.41
CA THR A 448 -19.04 -8.15 -1.86
C THR A 448 -18.05 -7.87 -0.72
N ALA A 449 -18.18 -6.71 -0.03
CA ALA A 449 -17.32 -6.36 1.10
C ALA A 449 -17.50 -7.31 2.30
N LEU A 450 -18.73 -7.75 2.59
CA LEU A 450 -19.02 -8.75 3.62
C LEU A 450 -18.40 -10.12 3.32
N THR A 451 -18.36 -10.50 2.04
CA THR A 451 -17.69 -11.73 1.62
C THR A 451 -16.19 -11.63 1.88
N VAL A 452 -15.58 -10.49 1.54
CA VAL A 452 -14.16 -10.22 1.84
C VAL A 452 -13.90 -10.26 3.35
N ALA A 453 -14.79 -9.67 4.15
CA ALA A 453 -14.74 -9.74 5.61
C ALA A 453 -14.75 -11.22 6.10
N GLY A 454 -15.62 -12.07 5.53
CA GLY A 454 -15.62 -13.50 5.81
C GLY A 454 -14.29 -14.21 5.48
N TYR A 455 -13.63 -13.83 4.40
CA TYR A 455 -12.30 -14.37 4.07
C TYR A 455 -11.20 -13.87 5.00
N PHE A 456 -11.22 -12.60 5.42
CA PHE A 456 -10.31 -12.13 6.47
C PHE A 456 -10.55 -12.89 7.77
N PHE A 457 -11.81 -13.14 8.15
CA PHE A 457 -12.10 -13.99 9.31
C PHE A 457 -11.49 -15.39 9.17
N LEU A 458 -11.58 -16.02 7.99
CA LEU A 458 -10.93 -17.30 7.73
C LEU A 458 -9.40 -17.22 7.81
N ALA A 459 -8.80 -16.09 7.41
CA ALA A 459 -7.36 -15.89 7.44
C ALA A 459 -6.75 -15.93 8.86
N PHE A 460 -7.52 -15.65 9.93
CA PHE A 460 -7.05 -15.79 11.31
C PHE A 460 -6.51 -17.19 11.60
N PHE A 461 -7.18 -18.22 11.10
CA PHE A 461 -6.81 -19.61 11.33
C PHE A 461 -5.53 -19.99 10.58
N PHE A 462 -5.18 -19.29 9.50
CA PHE A 462 -4.02 -19.62 8.67
C PHE A 462 -2.85 -18.64 8.87
N THR A 463 -2.82 -17.92 10.00
CA THR A 463 -1.76 -16.96 10.32
C THR A 463 -0.34 -17.56 10.19
N PRO A 464 -0.05 -18.79 10.68
CA PRO A 464 1.28 -19.38 10.53
C PRO A 464 1.69 -19.61 9.07
N LEU A 465 0.73 -19.98 8.23
CA LEU A 465 0.95 -20.17 6.79
C LEU A 465 1.23 -18.85 6.08
N LEU A 466 0.54 -17.78 6.48
CA LEU A 466 0.70 -16.45 5.88
C LEU A 466 2.00 -15.77 6.31
N ALA A 467 2.46 -16.02 7.53
CA ALA A 467 3.72 -15.48 8.05
C ALA A 467 4.96 -16.01 7.31
N SER A 468 4.87 -17.18 6.67
CA SER A 468 5.98 -17.79 5.94
C SER A 468 6.15 -17.30 4.50
N ILE A 469 5.30 -16.39 4.02
CA ILE A 469 5.40 -15.81 2.68
C ILE A 469 6.65 -14.91 2.63
N PRO A 470 7.64 -15.22 1.77
CA PRO A 470 8.86 -14.43 1.69
C PRO A 470 8.67 -13.14 0.89
N ALA A 471 9.52 -12.14 1.12
CA ALA A 471 9.45 -10.83 0.46
C ALA A 471 9.53 -10.90 -1.08
N TRP A 472 10.33 -11.82 -1.64
CA TRP A 472 10.44 -11.99 -3.09
C TRP A 472 9.20 -12.64 -3.73
N ALA A 473 8.29 -13.23 -2.94
CA ALA A 473 6.96 -13.65 -3.42
C ALA A 473 5.98 -12.46 -3.49
N VAL A 474 6.20 -11.45 -2.65
CA VAL A 474 5.36 -10.25 -2.53
C VAL A 474 5.70 -9.18 -3.57
N GLY A 475 6.98 -9.07 -3.95
CA GLY A 475 7.44 -8.10 -4.95
C GLY A 475 6.67 -8.11 -6.28
N PRO A 476 6.44 -9.27 -6.92
CA PRO A 476 5.76 -9.33 -8.21
C PRO A 476 4.32 -8.78 -8.21
N PRO A 477 3.46 -9.12 -7.22
CA PRO A 477 2.21 -8.43 -6.98
C PRO A 477 2.33 -6.90 -6.93
N LEU A 478 3.27 -6.35 -6.14
CA LEU A 478 3.44 -4.90 -5.98
C LEU A 478 3.77 -4.19 -7.30
N ILE A 479 4.60 -4.82 -8.14
CA ILE A 479 4.93 -4.31 -9.47
C ILE A 479 3.67 -4.28 -10.36
N LEU A 480 2.86 -5.33 -10.34
CA LEU A 480 1.65 -5.38 -11.16
C LEU A 480 0.51 -4.53 -10.63
N VAL A 481 0.43 -4.27 -9.33
CA VAL A 481 -0.48 -3.28 -8.75
C VAL A 481 -0.18 -1.90 -9.34
N GLY A 482 1.10 -1.52 -9.47
CA GLY A 482 1.46 -0.26 -10.14
C GLY A 482 0.99 -0.20 -11.59
N VAL A 483 1.06 -1.31 -12.34
CA VAL A 483 0.50 -1.40 -13.70
C VAL A 483 -1.01 -1.17 -13.72
N LEU A 484 -1.75 -1.73 -12.75
CA LEU A 484 -3.21 -1.55 -12.67
C LEU A 484 -3.58 -0.10 -12.34
N MET A 485 -2.84 0.55 -11.45
CA MET A 485 -3.08 1.95 -11.04
C MET A 485 -2.64 2.98 -12.08
N MET A 486 -1.69 2.63 -12.95
CA MET A 486 -1.23 3.49 -14.04
C MET A 486 -2.35 3.88 -15.02
N ARG A 487 -3.46 3.12 -15.07
CA ARG A 487 -4.62 3.45 -15.91
C ARG A 487 -5.21 4.83 -15.64
N ALA A 488 -5.13 5.32 -14.39
CA ALA A 488 -5.65 6.63 -14.02
C ALA A 488 -4.93 7.78 -14.75
N VAL A 489 -3.68 7.57 -15.19
CA VAL A 489 -2.87 8.58 -15.90
C VAL A 489 -3.52 9.01 -17.23
N VAL A 490 -4.32 8.14 -17.85
CA VAL A 490 -5.05 8.46 -19.10
C VAL A 490 -6.17 9.48 -18.87
N GLU A 491 -6.64 9.65 -17.62
CA GLU A 491 -7.67 10.65 -17.29
C GLU A 491 -7.10 12.07 -17.14
N ILE A 492 -5.78 12.25 -17.19
CA ILE A 492 -5.14 13.57 -17.11
C ILE A 492 -5.13 14.18 -18.51
N GLU A 493 -5.55 15.45 -18.63
CA GLU A 493 -5.49 16.21 -19.88
C GLU A 493 -4.03 16.63 -20.17
N TRP A 494 -3.30 15.77 -20.89
CA TRP A 494 -1.88 15.97 -21.17
C TRP A 494 -1.58 17.12 -22.13
N ASP A 495 -2.55 17.55 -22.93
CA ASP A 495 -2.40 18.69 -23.84
C ASP A 495 -2.38 20.03 -23.10
N ASP A 496 -3.03 20.10 -21.92
CA ASP A 496 -3.00 21.28 -21.05
C ASP A 496 -1.82 21.19 -20.07
N MET A 497 -0.77 21.96 -20.33
CA MET A 497 0.42 22.00 -19.46
C MET A 497 0.10 22.45 -18.02
N ARG A 498 -0.99 23.18 -17.80
CA ARG A 498 -1.44 23.55 -16.44
C ARG A 498 -1.89 22.34 -15.62
N GLN A 499 -2.30 21.26 -16.28
CA GLN A 499 -2.70 20.00 -15.66
C GLN A 499 -1.61 18.92 -15.76
N ALA A 500 -0.95 18.82 -16.91
CA ALA A 500 0.09 17.85 -17.18
C ALA A 500 1.29 17.99 -16.22
N ILE A 501 1.78 19.22 -15.99
CA ILE A 501 2.96 19.45 -15.14
C ILE A 501 2.70 19.04 -13.68
N PRO A 502 1.62 19.51 -13.00
CA PRO A 502 1.30 19.06 -11.65
C PRO A 502 1.09 17.55 -11.55
N GLY A 503 0.44 16.95 -12.56
CA GLY A 503 0.25 15.51 -12.65
C GLY A 503 1.59 14.77 -12.69
N PHE A 504 2.48 15.15 -13.61
CA PHE A 504 3.80 14.55 -13.76
C PHE A 504 4.67 14.70 -12.50
N VAL A 505 4.72 15.91 -11.91
CA VAL A 505 5.47 16.18 -10.68
C VAL A 505 4.98 15.28 -9.53
N THR A 506 3.67 15.11 -9.41
CA THR A 506 3.07 14.19 -8.43
C THR A 506 3.52 12.76 -8.67
N LEU A 507 3.50 12.27 -9.92
CA LEU A 507 3.87 10.90 -10.27
C LEU A 507 5.34 10.58 -9.95
N ILE A 508 6.26 11.48 -10.30
CA ILE A 508 7.70 11.22 -10.23
C ILE A 508 8.28 11.44 -8.82
N LEU A 509 7.77 12.43 -8.08
CA LEU A 509 8.31 12.74 -6.75
C LEU A 509 7.98 11.68 -5.72
N MET A 510 6.84 10.99 -5.80
CA MET A 510 6.47 9.94 -4.84
C MET A 510 7.54 8.83 -4.72
N PRO A 511 7.92 8.11 -5.80
CA PRO A 511 8.94 7.08 -5.71
C PRO A 511 10.33 7.63 -5.40
N LEU A 512 10.72 8.76 -6.01
CA LEU A 512 12.08 9.29 -5.90
C LEU A 512 12.38 9.94 -4.54
N THR A 513 11.38 10.52 -3.88
CA THR A 513 11.51 11.06 -2.52
C THR A 513 11.15 10.03 -1.45
N TYR A 514 10.76 8.83 -1.87
CA TYR A 514 10.28 7.75 -1.01
C TYR A 514 9.16 8.20 -0.05
N SER A 515 8.35 9.16 -0.49
CA SER A 515 7.37 9.86 0.33
C SER A 515 6.18 10.31 -0.52
N ILE A 516 5.02 9.74 -0.25
CA ILE A 516 3.76 10.14 -0.88
C ILE A 516 3.43 11.59 -0.53
N ALA A 517 3.68 11.95 0.72
CA ALA A 517 3.54 13.28 1.27
C ALA A 517 4.24 14.36 0.42
N TYR A 518 5.53 14.17 0.09
CA TYR A 518 6.28 15.12 -0.73
C TYR A 518 5.85 15.12 -2.19
N GLY A 519 5.45 13.97 -2.73
CA GLY A 519 4.87 13.91 -4.07
C GLY A 519 3.60 14.74 -4.21
N LEU A 520 2.69 14.65 -3.24
CA LEU A 520 1.45 15.44 -3.21
C LEU A 520 1.73 16.93 -3.02
N ILE A 521 2.62 17.30 -2.10
CA ILE A 521 3.01 18.71 -1.88
C ILE A 521 3.58 19.31 -3.17
N GLY A 522 4.49 18.60 -3.84
CA GLY A 522 5.05 19.06 -5.11
C GLY A 522 3.99 19.24 -6.20
N GLY A 523 3.05 18.30 -6.30
CA GLY A 523 1.91 18.38 -7.22
C GLY A 523 1.01 19.59 -6.96
N ILE A 524 0.51 19.74 -5.73
CA ILE A 524 -0.38 20.83 -5.32
C ILE A 524 0.35 22.17 -5.45
N GLY A 525 1.60 22.26 -4.99
CA GLY A 525 2.40 23.47 -5.06
C GLY A 525 2.60 23.93 -6.51
N THR A 526 2.93 23.00 -7.40
CA THR A 526 3.09 23.31 -8.84
C THR A 526 1.76 23.74 -9.47
N TYR A 527 0.66 23.08 -9.11
CA TYR A 527 -0.67 23.47 -9.58
C TYR A 527 -1.03 24.89 -9.15
N MET A 528 -0.81 25.22 -7.87
CA MET A 528 -1.05 26.56 -7.34
C MET A 528 -0.23 27.61 -8.07
N VAL A 529 1.08 27.40 -8.22
CA VAL A 529 1.98 28.36 -8.89
C VAL A 529 1.54 28.64 -10.33
N LEU A 530 1.15 27.62 -11.09
CA LEU A 530 0.71 27.78 -12.48
C LEU A 530 -0.64 28.51 -12.60
N HIS A 531 -1.55 28.34 -11.62
CA HIS A 531 -2.87 28.98 -11.64
C HIS A 531 -2.91 30.35 -10.96
N VAL A 532 -1.87 30.75 -10.19
CA VAL A 532 -1.81 32.06 -9.53
C VAL A 532 -1.97 33.20 -10.54
N GLY A 533 -1.37 33.10 -11.73
CA GLY A 533 -1.49 34.13 -12.77
C GLY A 533 -2.91 34.27 -13.33
N ASP A 534 -3.60 33.15 -13.51
CA ASP A 534 -4.99 33.11 -13.99
C ASP A 534 -5.94 33.66 -12.92
N TRP A 535 -5.77 33.27 -11.65
CA TRP A 535 -6.55 33.82 -10.54
C TRP A 535 -6.29 35.32 -10.34
N ALA A 536 -5.04 35.77 -10.48
CA ALA A 536 -4.72 37.19 -10.39
C ALA A 536 -5.36 37.99 -11.53
N THR A 537 -5.37 37.47 -12.76
CA THR A 537 -6.02 38.12 -13.89
C THR A 537 -7.54 38.12 -13.77
N GLU A 538 -8.16 37.04 -13.29
CA GLU A 538 -9.59 36.99 -12.97
C GLU A 538 -9.98 38.04 -11.91
N GLN A 539 -9.18 38.17 -10.85
CA GLN A 539 -9.41 39.18 -9.81
C GLN A 539 -9.18 40.61 -10.31
N LEU A 540 -8.19 40.85 -11.17
CA LEU A 540 -7.97 42.15 -11.80
C LEU A 540 -9.09 42.53 -12.79
N VAL A 541 -9.71 41.55 -13.44
CA VAL A 541 -10.92 41.74 -14.24
C VAL A 541 -12.13 42.02 -13.35
N ALA A 542 -12.27 41.33 -12.22
CA ALA A 542 -13.34 41.57 -11.25
C ALA A 542 -13.27 42.96 -10.59
N ILE A 543 -12.05 43.47 -10.37
CA ILE A 543 -11.80 44.82 -9.82
C ILE A 543 -11.82 45.90 -10.92
N GLY A 544 -12.02 45.54 -12.19
CA GLY A 544 -12.20 46.47 -13.31
C GLY A 544 -10.90 47.14 -13.81
N VAL A 545 -9.74 46.67 -13.34
CA VAL A 545 -8.41 47.18 -13.75
C VAL A 545 -8.05 46.67 -15.15
N VAL A 546 -8.54 45.50 -15.52
CA VAL A 546 -8.31 44.88 -16.84
C VAL A 546 -9.66 44.65 -17.53
N LYS A 547 -9.82 45.21 -18.74
CA LYS A 547 -11.00 44.96 -19.58
C LYS A 547 -10.98 43.48 -19.97
N ARG A 548 -12.05 42.73 -19.69
CA ARG A 548 -12.24 41.34 -20.12
C ARG A 548 -11.94 41.26 -21.62
N ARG A 549 -10.77 40.73 -21.99
CA ARG A 549 -10.40 40.57 -23.40
C ARG A 549 -11.35 39.52 -23.94
N GLY A 550 -12.31 39.95 -24.77
CA GLY A 550 -13.31 39.06 -25.35
C GLY A 550 -12.61 37.83 -25.94
N ASN A 551 -13.17 36.66 -25.67
CA ASN A 551 -12.70 35.37 -26.19
C ASN A 551 -12.52 35.45 -27.71
N ALA A 552 -11.30 35.71 -28.15
CA ALA A 552 -10.85 35.47 -29.51
C ALA A 552 -10.16 34.09 -29.65
N VAL A 553 -10.19 33.26 -28.59
CA VAL A 553 -9.60 31.91 -28.60
C VAL A 553 -10.65 30.81 -28.79
N ASN A 554 -11.94 31.08 -28.59
CA ASN A 554 -13.00 30.10 -28.85
C ASN A 554 -13.51 30.10 -30.30
N GLY A 555 -13.21 31.13 -31.10
CA GLY A 555 -13.67 31.20 -32.51
C GLY A 555 -12.83 30.39 -33.50
N ALA A 556 -11.57 30.08 -33.17
CA ALA A 556 -10.71 29.29 -34.05
C ALA A 556 -10.98 27.78 -33.95
N HIS A 557 -11.53 27.31 -32.83
CA HIS A 557 -11.80 25.88 -32.64
C HIS A 557 -13.14 25.44 -33.26
N GLU A 558 -14.14 26.33 -33.33
CA GLU A 558 -15.40 26.06 -34.04
C GLU A 558 -15.27 26.16 -35.58
N GLN A 559 -14.35 26.98 -36.09
CA GLN A 559 -14.09 27.04 -37.55
C GLN A 559 -13.24 25.87 -38.06
N ALA A 560 -12.37 25.28 -37.23
CA ALA A 560 -11.60 24.10 -37.62
C ALA A 560 -12.47 22.81 -37.69
N ILE A 561 -13.52 22.71 -36.86
CA ILE A 561 -14.44 21.55 -36.85
C ILE A 561 -15.48 21.64 -37.98
N ALA A 562 -15.79 22.84 -38.47
CA ALA A 562 -16.69 23.03 -39.61
C ALA A 562 -16.05 22.67 -40.96
N ASP A 563 -14.73 22.87 -41.12
CA ASP A 563 -14.03 22.58 -42.38
C ASP A 563 -13.66 21.08 -42.55
N GLU A 564 -13.48 20.33 -41.46
CA GLU A 564 -13.22 18.86 -41.54
C GLU A 564 -14.50 18.02 -41.70
N SER A 565 -15.67 18.55 -41.34
CA SER A 565 -16.96 17.88 -41.54
C SER A 565 -17.47 17.92 -43.00
N GLY A 566 -16.82 18.69 -43.88
CA GLY A 566 -17.26 18.93 -45.27
C GLY A 566 -16.63 18.02 -46.32
N LYS A 567 -15.72 17.10 -45.95
CA LYS A 567 -15.01 16.22 -46.91
C LYS A 567 -15.12 14.75 -46.52
N ALA A 568 -16.32 14.20 -46.63
CA ALA A 568 -16.51 12.78 -46.81
C ALA A 568 -17.56 12.56 -47.89
N VAL A 569 -17.16 12.52 -49.16
CA VAL A 569 -17.68 11.69 -50.25
C VAL A 569 -16.67 11.84 -51.40
N GLU A 570 -16.07 10.73 -51.85
CA GLU A 570 -15.97 10.33 -53.27
C GLU A 570 -14.86 9.26 -53.47
N LEU A 571 -15.31 8.01 -53.69
CA LEU A 571 -14.70 6.93 -54.52
C LEU A 571 -13.28 6.42 -54.14
N ASP A 572 -12.90 5.14 -54.26
CA ASP A 572 -13.29 4.16 -55.27
C ASP A 572 -12.88 2.71 -54.88
N HIS A 573 -13.48 1.78 -55.62
CA HIS A 573 -13.19 0.35 -55.67
C HIS A 573 -11.72 -0.02 -55.91
N VAL A 574 -11.25 -1.10 -55.26
CA VAL A 574 -10.72 -2.37 -55.83
C VAL A 574 -10.20 -3.26 -54.71
#